data_AF-A0A942T7I1-F1
#
_entry.id   AF-A0A942T7I1-F1
#
_cell.length_a   1.000
_cell.length_b   1.000
_cell.length_c   1.000
_cell.angle_alpha   90.00
_cell.angle_beta   90.00
_cell.angle_gamma   90.00
#
_symmetry.space_group_name_H-M   'P 1'
#
loop_
_entity.id
_entity.type
_entity.pdbx_description
1 polymer ?
#
loop_
_entity_poly.entity_id
_entity_poly.type
_entity_poly.pdbx_seq_one_letter_code
_entity_poly.pdbx_strand_id
1 'polypeptide(L)'
;MRRTMTALVGVTLTALTLTGCSLFDGDAPVPTPTRTAAAGPDGNAAQTPVPNPTPSTKPVLAVGTVAAETDVVSKSGDTSLHVRIVQRADGFFDAHLSDYRTTNPQPMSLQFRHRVAGYSDGSDPSVRGQAQWTGTDFPQTVSLADAGREPDYLRSAVLVPAPAEGDEVGDRPWAGSVLAVGTLEWDLPNPYPHLEVTMGDARPGAYGFVRDVDGTPTWYQVSHGDELITVAERFGITPAQFRWMNPYLEERRDGWLHEDATLNISPANR
;
A
#
# COMPACT_ATOMS: atom_id res chain seq x y z
N MET A 1 -55.51 24.85 -41.34
CA MET A 1 -56.53 25.73 -40.73
C MET A 1 -55.80 26.60 -39.70
N ARG A 2 -55.62 27.89 -40.00
CA ARG A 2 -54.95 28.87 -39.12
C ARG A 2 -55.79 29.12 -37.87
N ARG A 3 -55.16 29.33 -36.71
CA ARG A 3 -55.66 30.24 -35.66
C ARG A 3 -54.52 30.68 -34.75
N THR A 4 -54.10 31.92 -35.00
CA THR A 4 -53.44 32.81 -34.04
C THR A 4 -54.38 33.10 -32.87
N MET A 5 -53.88 33.09 -31.65
CA MET A 5 -54.49 33.80 -30.52
C MET A 5 -53.38 34.35 -29.63
N THR A 6 -53.29 35.68 -29.66
CA THR A 6 -52.55 36.53 -28.73
C THR A 6 -53.38 36.67 -27.46
N ALA A 7 -52.77 36.56 -26.28
CA ALA A 7 -53.31 37.10 -25.05
C ALA A 7 -52.18 37.66 -24.18
N LEU A 8 -52.45 38.85 -23.66
CA LEU A 8 -51.57 39.78 -22.98
C LEU A 8 -51.88 39.76 -21.47
N VAL A 9 -50.92 40.23 -20.66
CA VAL A 9 -51.05 40.75 -19.27
C VAL A 9 -50.79 39.78 -18.11
N GLY A 10 -49.81 40.16 -17.29
CA GLY A 10 -49.61 39.65 -15.93
C GLY A 10 -48.24 40.00 -15.36
N VAL A 11 -47.93 41.29 -15.20
CA VAL A 11 -46.68 41.79 -14.59
C VAL A 11 -46.74 41.57 -13.07
N THR A 12 -45.81 40.79 -12.53
CA THR A 12 -45.43 40.83 -11.11
C THR A 12 -44.01 41.36 -11.00
N LEU A 13 -43.92 42.66 -10.68
CA LEU A 13 -42.70 43.35 -10.31
C LEU A 13 -42.29 42.86 -8.91
N THR A 14 -41.29 41.99 -8.81
CA THR A 14 -40.63 41.70 -7.53
C THR A 14 -39.33 42.51 -7.49
N ALA A 15 -39.36 43.61 -6.76
CA ALA A 15 -38.18 44.43 -6.51
C ALA A 15 -37.23 43.68 -5.56
N LEU A 16 -36.15 43.11 -6.10
CA LEU A 16 -34.96 42.76 -5.32
C LEU A 16 -33.90 43.81 -5.57
N THR A 17 -33.66 44.64 -4.56
CA THR A 17 -32.59 45.62 -4.52
C THR A 17 -31.23 44.93 -4.54
N LEU A 18 -30.56 44.96 -5.69
CA LEU A 18 -29.13 44.67 -5.79
C LEU A 18 -28.37 45.88 -5.24
N THR A 19 -27.85 45.77 -4.02
CA THR A 19 -26.80 46.66 -3.53
C THR A 19 -25.49 46.30 -4.24
N GLY A 20 -25.17 47.07 -5.27
CA GLY A 20 -23.89 47.01 -5.95
C GLY A 20 -22.76 47.47 -5.02
N CYS A 21 -21.67 46.70 -5.00
CA CYS A 21 -20.35 47.21 -4.62
C CYS A 21 -19.58 47.49 -5.91
N SER A 22 -19.67 48.74 -6.38
CA SER A 22 -18.67 49.34 -7.26
C SER A 22 -17.42 49.60 -6.42
N LEU A 23 -16.36 48.81 -6.58
CA LEU A 23 -15.07 49.09 -5.94
C LEU A 23 -13.90 48.40 -6.66
N PHE A 24 -13.77 48.65 -7.96
CA PHE A 24 -12.50 48.45 -8.67
C PHE A 24 -12.30 49.61 -9.64
N ASP A 25 -12.04 50.78 -9.08
CA ASP A 25 -11.39 51.88 -9.79
C ASP A 25 -10.27 52.37 -8.86
N GLY A 26 -9.05 52.03 -9.23
CA GLY A 26 -7.89 52.22 -8.38
C GLY A 26 -6.66 51.56 -9.01
N ASP A 27 -5.89 52.38 -9.71
CA ASP A 27 -4.57 52.09 -10.29
C ASP A 27 -3.51 51.90 -9.18
N ALA A 28 -3.82 51.04 -8.21
CA ALA A 28 -2.95 50.72 -7.09
C ALA A 28 -1.98 49.61 -7.53
N PRO A 29 -0.66 49.78 -7.32
CA PRO A 29 0.30 48.76 -7.70
C PRO A 29 -0.03 47.44 -6.99
N VAL A 30 -0.02 46.34 -7.75
CA VAL A 30 -0.19 44.97 -7.25
C VAL A 30 0.81 44.76 -6.10
N PRO A 31 0.36 44.36 -4.89
CA PRO A 31 1.26 44.22 -3.75
C PRO A 31 2.32 43.16 -4.07
N THR A 32 3.58 43.56 -3.97
CA THR A 32 4.72 42.65 -4.08
C THR A 32 4.70 41.72 -2.87
N PRO A 33 4.78 40.38 -3.04
CA PRO A 33 4.78 39.46 -1.91
C PRO A 33 6.00 39.72 -1.04
N THR A 34 5.76 40.35 0.11
CA THR A 34 6.80 40.51 1.12
C THR A 34 6.85 39.22 1.91
N ARG A 35 7.93 38.44 1.78
CA ARG A 35 8.25 37.42 2.77
C ARG A 35 8.53 38.15 4.08
N THR A 36 7.52 38.23 4.93
CA THR A 36 7.73 38.50 6.35
C THR A 36 8.50 37.29 6.89
N ALA A 37 9.79 37.46 7.17
CA ALA A 37 10.49 36.55 8.07
C ALA A 37 9.73 36.59 9.40
N ALA A 38 9.19 35.44 9.82
CA ALA A 38 8.51 35.33 11.09
C ALA A 38 9.48 35.79 12.20
N ALA A 39 9.10 36.85 12.91
CA ALA A 39 9.74 37.20 14.17
C ALA A 39 9.53 36.03 15.14
N GLY A 40 10.61 35.56 15.74
CA GLY A 40 10.59 34.47 16.71
C GLY A 40 9.72 34.82 17.93
N PRO A 41 9.03 33.85 18.53
CA PRO A 41 8.30 34.09 19.76
C PRO A 41 9.27 34.09 20.94
N ASP A 42 9.68 35.28 21.37
CA ASP A 42 10.21 35.49 22.72
C ASP A 42 9.04 35.40 23.71
N GLY A 43 8.80 34.20 24.22
CA GLY A 43 7.67 33.97 25.12
C GLY A 43 7.51 32.51 25.49
N ASN A 44 8.50 31.96 26.20
CA ASN A 44 8.42 30.87 27.18
C ASN A 44 7.20 29.93 27.08
N ALA A 45 6.94 29.35 25.91
CA ALA A 45 6.07 28.20 25.77
C ALA A 45 6.89 27.01 26.28
N ALA A 46 6.44 26.41 27.38
CA ALA A 46 6.93 25.11 27.80
C ALA A 46 6.84 24.19 26.58
N GLN A 47 7.99 23.86 26.00
CA GLN A 47 8.08 22.85 24.96
C GLN A 47 7.56 21.57 25.62
N THR A 48 6.36 21.14 25.25
CA THR A 48 5.93 19.78 25.54
C THR A 48 7.04 18.89 24.96
N PRO A 49 7.70 18.05 25.76
CA PRO A 49 8.76 17.20 25.26
C PRO A 49 8.18 16.39 24.11
N VAL A 50 8.69 16.57 22.89
CA VAL A 50 8.55 15.55 21.86
C VAL A 50 9.13 14.30 22.49
N PRO A 51 8.37 13.20 22.64
CA PRO A 51 8.92 11.99 23.22
C PRO A 51 10.10 11.59 22.36
N ASN A 52 11.30 11.70 22.94
CA ASN A 52 12.51 11.20 22.33
C ASN A 52 12.27 9.70 22.17
N PRO A 53 12.24 9.13 20.95
CA PRO A 53 12.07 7.70 20.80
C PRO A 53 13.27 7.05 21.50
N THR A 54 13.00 6.36 22.61
CA THR A 54 13.97 5.46 23.23
C THR A 54 14.52 4.59 22.11
N PRO A 55 15.85 4.44 21.96
CA PRO A 55 16.43 3.53 20.98
C PRO A 55 16.08 2.10 21.39
N SER A 56 14.88 1.67 21.05
CA SER A 56 14.50 0.27 21.02
C SER A 56 15.36 -0.34 19.91
N THR A 57 16.34 -1.16 20.31
CA THR A 57 17.09 -1.95 19.34
C THR A 57 16.07 -2.88 18.70
N LYS A 58 15.64 -2.55 17.49
CA LYS A 58 14.69 -3.33 16.70
C LYS A 58 15.17 -4.78 16.70
N PRO A 59 14.34 -5.75 17.13
CA PRO A 59 14.67 -7.16 16.99
C PRO A 59 15.03 -7.46 15.53
N VAL A 60 16.19 -8.07 15.28
CA VAL A 60 16.63 -8.47 13.95
C VAL A 60 16.83 -9.98 13.94
N LEU A 61 16.24 -10.65 12.96
CA LEU A 61 16.47 -12.07 12.74
C LEU A 61 17.96 -12.30 12.39
N ALA A 62 18.51 -13.48 12.71
CA ALA A 62 19.89 -13.80 12.40
C ALA A 62 20.06 -14.21 10.92
N VAL A 63 21.19 -13.81 10.32
CA VAL A 63 21.53 -14.16 8.94
C VAL A 63 21.58 -15.68 8.78
N GLY A 64 21.00 -16.19 7.70
CA GLY A 64 20.91 -17.63 7.41
C GLY A 64 19.77 -18.35 8.13
N THR A 65 19.00 -17.66 8.98
CA THR A 65 17.80 -18.24 9.59
C THR A 65 16.66 -18.32 8.59
N VAL A 66 15.92 -19.42 8.64
CA VAL A 66 14.67 -19.59 7.89
C VAL A 66 13.58 -18.77 8.57
N ALA A 67 13.00 -17.83 7.84
CA ALA A 67 11.90 -16.99 8.32
C ALA A 67 10.53 -17.54 7.94
N ALA A 68 10.43 -18.35 6.89
CA ALA A 68 9.20 -19.03 6.49
C ALA A 68 9.54 -20.26 5.66
N GLU A 69 8.71 -21.29 5.74
CA GLU A 69 8.90 -22.54 5.02
C GLU A 69 7.53 -23.10 4.62
N THR A 70 7.41 -23.60 3.38
CA THR A 70 6.14 -24.14 2.88
C THR A 70 6.35 -25.10 1.72
N ASP A 71 5.39 -26.01 1.54
CA ASP A 71 5.25 -26.82 0.34
C ASP A 71 4.16 -26.21 -0.55
N VAL A 72 4.53 -25.87 -1.77
CA VAL A 72 3.61 -25.38 -2.79
C VAL A 72 3.11 -26.57 -3.58
N VAL A 73 1.84 -26.95 -3.42
CA VAL A 73 1.30 -28.21 -3.96
C VAL A 73 0.06 -27.96 -4.82
N SER A 74 -0.02 -28.62 -5.97
CA SER A 74 -1.21 -28.55 -6.83
C SER A 74 -2.38 -29.28 -6.22
N LYS A 75 -3.61 -28.93 -6.62
CA LYS A 75 -4.81 -29.59 -6.11
C LYS A 75 -4.81 -31.11 -6.32
N SER A 76 -4.17 -31.59 -7.39
CA SER A 76 -4.02 -33.02 -7.68
C SER A 76 -2.81 -33.68 -7.02
N GLY A 77 -1.86 -32.90 -6.51
CA GLY A 77 -0.58 -33.39 -5.98
C GLY A 77 0.48 -33.69 -7.05
N ASP A 78 0.11 -33.59 -8.33
CA ASP A 78 0.98 -33.90 -9.47
C ASP A 78 2.13 -32.92 -9.66
N THR A 79 2.02 -31.70 -9.13
CA THR A 79 3.08 -30.70 -9.14
C THR A 79 3.32 -30.20 -7.73
N SER A 80 4.58 -30.19 -7.31
CA SER A 80 4.97 -29.61 -6.02
C SER A 80 6.34 -28.94 -6.07
N LEU A 81 6.57 -28.04 -5.12
CA LEU A 81 7.84 -27.37 -4.89
C LEU A 81 7.98 -27.09 -3.39
N HIS A 82 9.15 -27.33 -2.81
CA HIS A 82 9.47 -26.91 -1.45
C HIS A 82 10.15 -25.54 -1.47
N VAL A 83 9.76 -24.65 -0.54
CA VAL A 83 10.22 -23.26 -0.48
C VAL A 83 10.65 -22.92 0.94
N ARG A 84 11.90 -22.45 1.08
CA ARG A 84 12.46 -21.91 2.35
C ARG A 84 12.90 -20.48 2.16
N ILE A 85 12.32 -19.55 2.90
CA ILE A 85 12.71 -18.14 2.85
C ILE A 85 13.76 -17.88 3.92
N VAL A 86 14.93 -17.40 3.51
CA VAL A 86 16.12 -17.28 4.35
C VAL A 86 16.61 -15.83 4.37
N GLN A 87 16.99 -15.35 5.56
CA GLN A 87 17.53 -14.01 5.71
C GLN A 87 18.97 -13.91 5.21
N ARG A 88 19.24 -12.84 4.46
CA ARG A 88 20.56 -12.52 3.94
C ARG A 88 21.34 -11.59 4.85
N ALA A 89 22.66 -11.53 4.61
CA ALA A 89 23.57 -10.65 5.33
C ALA A 89 23.24 -9.16 5.20
N ASP A 90 22.65 -8.75 4.09
CA ASP A 90 22.27 -7.37 3.84
C ASP A 90 20.87 -7.02 4.36
N GLY A 91 20.18 -7.94 5.04
CA GLY A 91 18.87 -7.77 5.67
C GLY A 91 17.67 -7.90 4.73
N PHE A 92 17.87 -8.35 3.50
CA PHE A 92 16.81 -8.84 2.62
C PHE A 92 16.64 -10.36 2.75
N PHE A 93 15.75 -10.94 1.95
CA PHE A 93 15.46 -12.38 1.95
C PHE A 93 15.60 -12.97 0.56
N ASP A 94 16.04 -14.22 0.49
CA ASP A 94 15.93 -15.05 -0.71
C ASP A 94 15.06 -16.27 -0.39
N ALA A 95 14.33 -16.76 -1.38
CA ALA A 95 13.65 -18.03 -1.35
C ALA A 95 14.54 -19.11 -1.95
N HIS A 96 14.92 -20.10 -1.15
CA HIS A 96 15.60 -21.31 -1.57
C HIS A 96 14.57 -22.36 -1.96
N LEU A 97 14.73 -22.90 -3.17
CA LEU A 97 13.76 -23.79 -3.79
C LEU A 97 14.35 -25.20 -3.87
N SER A 98 13.57 -26.22 -3.52
CA SER A 98 13.97 -27.63 -3.64
C SER A 98 12.79 -28.52 -4.01
N ASP A 99 13.09 -29.78 -4.33
CA ASP A 99 12.08 -30.84 -4.49
C ASP A 99 10.97 -30.55 -5.52
N TYR A 100 11.31 -29.77 -6.55
CA TYR A 100 10.40 -29.54 -7.66
C TYR A 100 10.11 -30.85 -8.39
N ARG A 101 8.83 -31.20 -8.50
CA ARG A 101 8.37 -32.33 -9.30
C ARG A 101 7.11 -31.95 -10.06
N THR A 102 6.95 -32.49 -11.26
CA THR A 102 5.72 -32.39 -12.03
C THR A 102 5.54 -33.60 -12.94
N THR A 103 4.29 -34.05 -13.15
CA THR A 103 3.94 -35.03 -14.19
C THR A 103 3.61 -34.38 -15.54
N ASN A 104 3.49 -33.04 -15.58
CA ASN A 104 3.21 -32.27 -16.80
C ASN A 104 4.25 -31.14 -16.96
N PRO A 105 5.44 -31.44 -17.50
CA PRO A 105 6.47 -30.44 -17.73
C PRO A 105 6.00 -29.34 -18.69
N GLN A 106 6.03 -28.09 -18.23
CA GLN A 106 5.57 -26.92 -18.97
C GLN A 106 6.26 -25.65 -18.44
N PRO A 107 6.13 -24.49 -19.11
CA PRO A 107 6.55 -23.23 -18.54
C PRO A 107 5.78 -22.92 -17.25
N MET A 108 6.50 -22.58 -16.21
CA MET A 108 5.97 -22.29 -14.87
C MET A 108 6.53 -20.97 -14.36
N SER A 109 5.75 -20.30 -13.52
CA SER A 109 6.14 -19.13 -12.75
C SER A 109 5.91 -19.40 -11.27
N LEU A 110 6.92 -19.19 -10.45
CA LEU A 110 6.77 -19.00 -9.01
C LEU A 110 6.44 -17.53 -8.75
N GLN A 111 5.41 -17.29 -7.95
CA GLN A 111 5.01 -15.94 -7.53
C GLN A 111 4.76 -15.90 -6.03
N PHE A 112 5.20 -14.82 -5.38
CA PHE A 112 4.89 -14.56 -3.98
C PHE A 112 3.83 -13.48 -3.89
N ARG A 113 2.70 -13.80 -3.23
CA ARG A 113 1.49 -12.97 -3.20
C ARG A 113 1.17 -12.50 -1.78
N HIS A 114 0.61 -11.30 -1.69
CA HIS A 114 0.18 -10.67 -0.46
C HIS A 114 -1.05 -11.29 0.21
N ARG A 115 -1.83 -12.07 -0.54
CA ARG A 115 -3.04 -12.74 -0.07
C ARG A 115 -2.84 -14.23 -0.10
N VAL A 116 -3.61 -14.94 0.72
CA VAL A 116 -3.71 -16.40 0.61
C VAL A 116 -4.41 -16.70 -0.71
N ALA A 117 -3.65 -17.18 -1.69
CA ALA A 117 -4.17 -17.44 -3.02
C ALA A 117 -5.06 -18.69 -3.04
N GLY A 118 -6.11 -18.66 -3.85
CA GLY A 118 -6.91 -19.81 -4.21
C GLY A 118 -6.38 -20.49 -5.48
N TYR A 119 -6.72 -21.78 -5.64
CA TYR A 119 -6.57 -22.45 -6.92
C TYR A 119 -7.37 -21.74 -8.01
N SER A 120 -6.81 -21.67 -9.21
CA SER A 120 -7.36 -20.97 -10.36
C SER A 120 -7.45 -19.45 -10.23
N ASP A 121 -6.92 -18.85 -9.17
CA ASP A 121 -6.77 -17.39 -9.09
C ASP A 121 -5.93 -16.88 -10.24
N GLY A 122 -6.39 -15.84 -10.93
CA GLY A 122 -5.70 -15.27 -12.09
C GLY A 122 -4.49 -14.41 -11.73
N SER A 123 -4.21 -13.48 -12.64
CA SER A 123 -3.15 -12.48 -12.48
C SER A 123 -3.30 -11.69 -11.17
N ASP A 124 -2.16 -11.38 -10.56
CA ASP A 124 -2.07 -10.56 -9.35
C ASP A 124 -1.01 -9.47 -9.60
N PRO A 125 -1.39 -8.18 -9.69
CA PRO A 125 -0.43 -7.10 -9.95
C PRO A 125 0.47 -6.81 -8.73
N SER A 126 0.15 -7.37 -7.57
CA SER A 126 0.84 -7.13 -6.30
C SER A 126 1.83 -8.26 -5.96
N VAL A 127 2.29 -9.03 -6.96
CA VAL A 127 3.37 -10.00 -6.79
C VAL A 127 4.66 -9.27 -6.40
N ARG A 128 5.42 -9.85 -5.45
CA ARG A 128 6.71 -9.30 -4.97
C ARG A 128 7.72 -10.43 -4.91
N GLY A 129 8.56 -10.52 -5.94
CA GLY A 129 9.41 -11.68 -6.18
C GLY A 129 8.72 -12.69 -7.10
N GLN A 130 9.43 -13.06 -8.16
CA GLN A 130 8.97 -14.04 -9.12
C GLN A 130 10.16 -14.71 -9.80
N ALA A 131 9.94 -15.94 -10.27
CA ALA A 131 10.86 -16.59 -11.19
C ALA A 131 10.06 -17.42 -12.19
N GLN A 132 10.65 -17.65 -13.36
CA GLN A 132 10.06 -18.45 -14.41
C GLN A 132 11.06 -19.47 -14.92
N TRP A 133 10.57 -20.64 -15.31
CA TRP A 133 11.36 -21.72 -15.88
C TRP A 133 10.49 -22.64 -16.73
N THR A 134 11.11 -23.58 -17.44
CA THR A 134 10.42 -24.58 -18.25
C THR A 134 11.01 -25.95 -18.00
N GLY A 135 10.15 -26.97 -17.97
CA GLY A 135 10.58 -28.34 -17.72
C GLY A 135 11.00 -28.53 -16.26
N THR A 136 12.06 -29.32 -16.04
CA THR A 136 12.56 -29.65 -14.70
C THR A 136 13.79 -28.86 -14.28
N ASP A 137 14.31 -27.99 -15.14
CA ASP A 137 15.42 -27.09 -14.80
C ASP A 137 14.84 -25.83 -14.17
N PHE A 138 14.90 -25.74 -12.84
CA PHE A 138 14.28 -24.67 -12.06
C PHE A 138 15.33 -23.92 -11.23
N PRO A 139 15.15 -22.61 -11.00
CA PRO A 139 16.08 -21.85 -10.18
C PRO A 139 16.08 -22.39 -8.76
N GLN A 140 17.26 -22.53 -8.15
CA GLN A 140 17.38 -22.95 -6.75
C GLN A 140 17.24 -21.77 -5.77
N THR A 141 17.26 -20.54 -6.28
CA THR A 141 17.19 -19.31 -5.46
C THR A 141 16.45 -18.23 -6.21
N VAL A 142 15.54 -17.55 -5.52
CA VAL A 142 14.76 -16.40 -6.03
C VAL A 142 14.86 -15.27 -5.03
N SER A 143 15.23 -14.06 -5.48
CA SER A 143 15.33 -12.93 -4.57
C SER A 143 13.97 -12.33 -4.23
N LEU A 144 13.78 -11.96 -2.96
CA LEU A 144 12.61 -11.22 -2.48
C LEU A 144 12.92 -9.75 -2.20
N ALA A 145 13.97 -9.19 -2.83
CA ALA A 145 14.35 -7.79 -2.63
C ALA A 145 13.20 -6.80 -2.91
N ASP A 146 12.35 -7.10 -3.91
CA ASP A 146 11.16 -6.30 -4.24
C ASP A 146 10.10 -6.30 -3.13
N ALA A 147 10.13 -7.29 -2.24
CA ALA A 147 9.28 -7.34 -1.06
C ALA A 147 9.82 -6.51 0.12
N GLY A 148 10.97 -5.85 -0.06
CA GLY A 148 11.61 -5.08 0.98
C GLY A 148 12.26 -5.94 2.06
N ARG A 149 12.53 -5.31 3.21
CA ARG A 149 13.25 -5.91 4.35
C ARG A 149 12.32 -6.59 5.35
N GLU A 150 11.01 -6.48 5.14
CA GLU A 150 9.96 -6.97 6.03
C GLU A 150 8.87 -7.65 5.18
N PRO A 151 9.19 -8.80 4.57
CA PRO A 151 8.31 -9.51 3.64
C PRO A 151 7.19 -10.31 4.33
N ASP A 152 7.03 -10.21 5.65
CA ASP A 152 6.03 -10.93 6.47
C ASP A 152 4.57 -10.67 6.05
N TYR A 153 4.35 -9.64 5.24
CA TYR A 153 3.05 -9.35 4.63
C TYR A 153 2.68 -10.30 3.49
N LEU A 154 3.64 -11.03 2.92
CA LEU A 154 3.37 -12.04 1.90
C LEU A 154 2.70 -13.22 2.56
N ARG A 155 1.63 -13.75 1.94
CA ARG A 155 0.80 -14.80 2.55
C ARG A 155 0.84 -16.10 1.79
N SER A 156 1.28 -16.11 0.53
CA SER A 156 1.41 -17.34 -0.24
C SER A 156 2.55 -17.31 -1.26
N ALA A 157 3.12 -18.49 -1.50
CA ALA A 157 3.92 -18.80 -2.67
C ALA A 157 3.07 -19.70 -3.59
N VAL A 158 3.03 -19.37 -4.89
CA VAL A 158 2.19 -20.10 -5.85
C VAL A 158 2.95 -20.47 -7.10
N LEU A 159 2.58 -21.61 -7.69
CA LEU A 159 2.98 -21.95 -9.05
C LEU A 159 1.85 -21.63 -10.01
N VAL A 160 2.18 -20.84 -11.02
CA VAL A 160 1.30 -20.42 -12.09
C VAL A 160 1.89 -20.92 -13.40
N PRO A 161 1.20 -21.76 -14.17
CA PRO A 161 1.65 -22.12 -15.49
C PRO A 161 1.74 -20.87 -16.38
N ALA A 162 2.90 -20.67 -17.00
CA ALA A 162 3.16 -19.53 -17.85
C ALA A 162 2.76 -19.83 -19.31
N PRO A 163 2.38 -18.81 -20.09
CA PRO A 163 2.27 -18.94 -21.55
C PRO A 163 3.58 -19.45 -22.15
N ALA A 164 3.48 -20.28 -23.18
CA ALA A 164 4.59 -20.84 -23.92
C ALA A 164 4.71 -20.04 -25.22
N GLU A 165 5.92 -19.95 -25.76
CA GLU A 165 6.08 -19.33 -27.08
C GLU A 165 5.26 -20.10 -28.11
N GLY A 166 4.46 -19.36 -28.89
CA GLY A 166 3.59 -19.93 -29.92
C GLY A 166 2.23 -20.41 -29.42
N ASP A 167 1.89 -20.26 -28.13
CA ASP A 167 0.52 -20.48 -27.67
C ASP A 167 -0.46 -19.56 -28.41
N GLU A 168 -1.48 -20.13 -29.03
CA GLU A 168 -2.61 -19.35 -29.51
C GLU A 168 -3.59 -19.06 -28.35
N VAL A 169 -4.35 -17.97 -28.50
CA VAL A 169 -5.39 -17.61 -27.53
C VAL A 169 -6.43 -18.73 -27.50
N GLY A 170 -6.46 -19.49 -26.41
CA GLY A 170 -7.43 -20.57 -26.17
C GLY A 170 -6.83 -21.96 -26.06
N ASP A 171 -5.56 -22.16 -26.43
CA ASP A 171 -4.91 -23.49 -26.32
C ASP A 171 -4.75 -23.91 -24.86
N ARG A 172 -4.44 -22.96 -23.99
CA ARG A 172 -4.22 -23.16 -22.55
C ARG A 172 -4.99 -22.11 -21.75
N PRO A 173 -6.33 -22.20 -21.67
CA PRO A 173 -7.17 -21.18 -21.04
C PRO A 173 -6.95 -21.07 -19.52
N TRP A 174 -6.23 -22.03 -18.92
CA TRP A 174 -5.81 -22.04 -17.54
C TRP A 174 -4.42 -21.40 -17.32
N ALA A 175 -3.66 -21.09 -18.38
CA ALA A 175 -2.36 -20.44 -18.24
C ALA A 175 -2.55 -19.05 -17.64
N GLY A 176 -1.66 -18.67 -16.71
CA GLY A 176 -1.81 -17.47 -15.91
C GLY A 176 -2.69 -17.63 -14.65
N SER A 177 -3.28 -18.81 -14.43
CA SER A 177 -4.05 -19.12 -13.23
C SER A 177 -3.27 -20.02 -12.26
N VAL A 178 -3.49 -19.85 -10.96
CA VAL A 178 -2.78 -20.58 -9.90
C VAL A 178 -3.06 -22.09 -9.99
N LEU A 179 -2.00 -22.87 -10.18
CA LEU A 179 -2.04 -24.34 -10.22
C LEU A 179 -1.76 -24.95 -8.85
N ALA A 180 -0.79 -24.39 -8.11
CA ALA A 180 -0.32 -24.89 -6.84
C ALA A 180 -0.15 -23.76 -5.82
N VAL A 181 -0.40 -24.05 -4.56
CA VAL A 181 -0.40 -23.06 -3.47
C VAL A 181 0.36 -23.62 -2.26
N GLY A 182 1.18 -22.77 -1.64
CA GLY A 182 1.71 -22.95 -0.30
C GLY A 182 1.49 -21.67 0.50
N THR A 183 0.94 -21.78 1.71
CA THR A 183 0.77 -20.65 2.63
C THR A 183 2.10 -20.33 3.30
N LEU A 184 2.43 -19.04 3.43
CA LEU A 184 3.63 -18.59 4.11
C LEU A 184 3.28 -18.22 5.56
N GLU A 185 3.80 -19.01 6.49
CA GLU A 185 3.78 -18.69 7.92
C GLU A 185 5.16 -18.13 8.28
N TRP A 186 5.18 -16.87 8.71
CA TRP A 186 6.41 -16.15 9.00
C TRP A 186 6.76 -16.18 10.49
N ASP A 187 8.01 -16.51 10.77
CA ASP A 187 8.68 -16.32 12.05
C ASP A 187 9.66 -15.16 11.92
N LEU A 188 9.11 -13.94 11.87
CA LEU A 188 9.88 -12.70 11.96
C LEU A 188 9.53 -11.98 13.27
N PRO A 189 10.54 -11.53 14.04
CA PRO A 189 10.25 -10.78 15.25
C PRO A 189 9.63 -9.43 14.88
N ASN A 190 8.57 -9.06 15.60
CA ASN A 190 7.94 -7.75 15.40
C ASN A 190 8.97 -6.64 15.70
N PRO A 191 9.28 -5.76 14.74
CA PRO A 191 10.24 -4.69 14.94
C PRO A 191 9.75 -3.60 15.90
N TYR A 192 8.44 -3.51 16.11
CA TYR A 192 7.78 -2.55 16.99
C TYR A 192 6.77 -3.27 17.92
N PRO A 193 7.25 -4.11 18.86
CA PRO A 193 6.37 -4.93 19.71
C PRO A 193 5.52 -4.11 20.70
N HIS A 194 5.87 -2.83 20.89
CA HIS A 194 5.17 -1.88 21.75
C HIS A 194 4.55 -0.73 20.95
N LEU A 195 4.30 -0.94 19.66
CA LEU A 195 3.66 0.07 18.82
C LEU A 195 2.22 0.27 19.25
N GLU A 196 1.92 1.48 19.72
CA GLU A 196 0.58 1.93 20.02
C GLU A 196 0.27 3.16 19.17
N VAL A 197 -0.93 3.19 18.59
CA VAL A 197 -1.41 4.34 17.81
C VAL A 197 -2.31 5.19 18.70
N THR A 198 -1.99 6.47 18.79
CA THR A 198 -2.79 7.46 19.53
C THR A 198 -3.34 8.47 18.54
N MET A 199 -4.66 8.52 18.40
CA MET A 199 -5.30 9.50 17.51
C MET A 199 -5.22 10.90 18.11
N GLY A 200 -4.54 11.80 17.41
CA GLY A 200 -4.59 13.24 17.62
C GLY A 200 -5.60 13.94 16.70
N ASP A 201 -5.71 15.25 16.91
CA ASP A 201 -6.59 16.11 16.13
C ASP A 201 -6.18 16.19 14.65
N ALA A 202 -7.15 16.47 13.78
CA ALA A 202 -6.87 16.78 12.39
C ALA A 202 -5.99 18.05 12.29
N ARG A 203 -5.08 18.08 11.31
CA ARG A 203 -4.09 19.15 11.15
C ARG A 203 -3.73 19.37 9.68
N PRO A 204 -3.18 20.54 9.30
CA PRO A 204 -2.66 20.76 7.96
C PRO A 204 -1.65 19.68 7.57
N GLY A 205 -1.78 19.10 6.37
CA GLY A 205 -0.97 17.96 5.92
C GLY A 205 -1.49 16.58 6.36
N ALA A 206 -2.63 16.51 7.07
CA ALA A 206 -3.31 15.28 7.47
C ALA A 206 -4.84 15.46 7.48
N TYR A 207 -5.36 15.90 6.35
CA TYR A 207 -6.76 16.20 6.03
C TYR A 207 -7.65 14.97 5.88
N GLY A 208 -7.06 13.81 5.62
CA GLY A 208 -7.78 12.54 5.49
C GLY A 208 -8.69 12.19 6.67
N PHE A 209 -9.61 11.27 6.43
CA PHE A 209 -10.60 10.87 7.41
C PHE A 209 -10.36 9.45 7.92
N VAL A 210 -10.67 9.24 9.20
CA VAL A 210 -10.53 7.95 9.85
C VAL A 210 -11.83 7.18 9.74
N ARG A 211 -11.73 5.87 9.49
CA ARG A 211 -12.84 4.93 9.57
C ARG A 211 -12.59 3.95 10.70
N ASP A 212 -13.65 3.72 11.46
CA ASP A 212 -13.64 2.79 12.58
C ASP A 212 -14.20 1.44 12.17
N VAL A 213 -13.68 0.39 12.78
CA VAL A 213 -14.27 -0.95 12.80
C VAL A 213 -14.61 -1.26 14.26
N ASP A 214 -15.89 -1.50 14.54
CA ASP A 214 -16.38 -1.76 15.90
C ASP A 214 -15.96 -0.70 16.94
N GLY A 215 -15.97 0.58 16.52
CA GLY A 215 -15.58 1.71 17.35
C GLY A 215 -14.06 1.88 17.55
N THR A 216 -13.24 1.10 16.85
CA THR A 216 -11.78 1.21 16.88
C THR A 216 -11.26 1.86 15.59
N PRO A 217 -10.49 2.96 15.68
CA PRO A 217 -9.79 3.57 14.56
C PRO A 217 -8.92 2.56 13.82
N THR A 218 -9.26 2.28 12.55
CA THR A 218 -8.65 1.16 11.82
C THR A 218 -8.07 1.59 10.49
N TRP A 219 -8.77 2.44 9.76
CA TRP A 219 -8.38 2.86 8.42
C TRP A 219 -8.29 4.36 8.30
N TYR A 220 -7.32 4.84 7.54
CA TYR A 220 -7.21 6.23 7.15
C TYR A 220 -7.38 6.34 5.64
N GLN A 221 -8.35 7.15 5.21
CA GLN A 221 -8.51 7.50 3.80
C GLN A 221 -7.72 8.77 3.53
N VAL A 222 -6.71 8.66 2.66
CA VAL A 222 -5.87 9.78 2.25
C VAL A 222 -6.68 10.81 1.48
N SER A 223 -6.54 12.08 1.86
CA SER A 223 -7.06 13.23 1.14
C SER A 223 -5.96 13.98 0.40
N HIS A 224 -6.36 14.83 -0.54
CA HIS A 224 -5.44 15.72 -1.24
C HIS A 224 -4.64 16.58 -0.27
N GLY A 225 -3.31 16.62 -0.45
CA GLY A 225 -2.40 17.38 0.40
C GLY A 225 -1.94 16.66 1.67
N ASP A 226 -2.28 15.38 1.84
CA ASP A 226 -1.76 14.58 2.95
C ASP A 226 -0.29 14.20 2.74
N GLU A 227 0.51 14.43 3.77
CA GLU A 227 1.94 14.14 3.81
C GLU A 227 2.20 13.01 4.81
N LEU A 228 3.02 12.02 4.44
CA LEU A 228 3.27 10.85 5.30
C LEU A 228 3.75 11.24 6.71
N ILE A 229 4.63 12.24 6.80
CA ILE A 229 5.18 12.70 8.08
C ILE A 229 4.05 13.25 8.96
N THR A 230 3.24 14.13 8.41
CA THR A 230 2.19 14.82 9.15
C THR A 230 1.02 13.89 9.51
N VAL A 231 0.69 12.94 8.63
CA VAL A 231 -0.26 11.87 8.90
C VAL A 231 0.27 10.94 10.01
N ALA A 232 1.54 10.51 9.96
CA ALA A 232 2.13 9.69 11.01
C ALA A 232 2.13 10.42 12.38
N GLU A 233 2.48 11.71 12.39
CA GLU A 233 2.41 12.56 13.60
C GLU A 233 1.00 12.65 14.17
N ARG A 234 -0.04 12.74 13.31
CA ARG A 234 -1.45 12.72 13.75
C ARG A 234 -1.79 11.44 14.51
N PHE A 235 -1.13 10.34 14.20
CA PHE A 235 -1.34 9.04 14.85
C PHE A 235 -0.32 8.74 15.95
N GLY A 236 0.54 9.71 16.31
CA GLY A 236 1.55 9.55 17.36
C GLY A 236 2.65 8.55 17.01
N ILE A 237 2.88 8.29 15.73
CA ILE A 237 3.84 7.29 15.24
C ILE A 237 4.82 7.91 14.25
N THR A 238 5.91 7.20 13.98
CA THR A 238 6.94 7.61 13.00
C THR A 238 6.56 7.15 11.58
N PRO A 239 7.09 7.81 10.53
CA PRO A 239 6.95 7.33 9.15
C PRO A 239 7.43 5.88 8.95
N ALA A 240 8.46 5.44 9.68
CA ALA A 240 8.97 4.07 9.60
C ALA A 240 7.96 3.04 10.17
N GLN A 241 7.33 3.35 11.30
CA GLN A 241 6.24 2.53 11.86
C GLN A 241 5.01 2.54 10.93
N PHE A 242 4.70 3.69 10.34
CA PHE A 242 3.57 3.82 9.40
C PHE A 242 3.78 2.95 8.14
N ARG A 243 4.97 3.00 7.53
CA ARG A 243 5.34 2.12 6.41
C ARG A 243 5.34 0.64 6.78
N TRP A 244 5.81 0.32 7.99
CA TRP A 244 5.72 -1.06 8.48
C TRP A 244 4.27 -1.51 8.58
N MET A 245 3.33 -0.69 9.05
CA MET A 245 1.91 -1.09 9.02
C MET A 245 1.31 -1.15 7.60
N ASN A 246 1.95 -0.50 6.62
CA ASN A 246 1.47 -0.34 5.24
C ASN A 246 2.55 -0.76 4.23
N PRO A 247 2.83 -2.06 4.09
CA PRO A 247 3.93 -2.55 3.24
C PRO A 247 3.73 -2.28 1.74
N TYR A 248 2.50 -2.00 1.30
CA TYR A 248 2.17 -1.58 -0.07
C TYR A 248 2.06 -0.08 -0.23
N LEU A 249 2.52 0.70 0.75
CA LEU A 249 2.48 2.14 0.65
C LEU A 249 3.33 2.58 -0.55
N GLU A 250 2.66 2.99 -1.61
CA GLU A 250 3.29 3.72 -2.70
C GLU A 250 3.38 5.17 -2.26
N GLU A 251 4.61 5.66 -2.14
CA GLU A 251 4.87 7.07 -1.84
C GLU A 251 5.16 7.81 -3.12
N ARG A 252 4.62 9.03 -3.21
CA ARG A 252 5.05 9.95 -4.25
C ARG A 252 6.44 10.48 -3.91
N ARG A 253 7.23 10.79 -4.94
CA ARG A 253 8.61 11.28 -4.79
C ARG A 253 8.74 12.61 -4.03
N ASP A 254 7.64 13.34 -3.90
CA ASP A 254 7.51 14.60 -3.15
C ASP A 254 7.19 14.39 -1.65
N GLY A 255 7.08 13.14 -1.19
CA GLY A 255 6.73 12.78 0.19
C GLY A 255 5.23 12.81 0.48
N TRP A 256 4.42 13.04 -0.55
CA TRP A 256 2.96 13.06 -0.43
C TRP A 256 2.39 11.64 -0.56
N LEU A 257 1.26 11.43 0.09
CA LEU A 257 0.50 10.20 -0.03
C LEU A 257 -0.34 10.22 -1.31
N HIS A 258 -0.57 9.06 -1.91
CA HIS A 258 -1.51 8.96 -3.03
C HIS A 258 -2.94 9.21 -2.53
N GLU A 259 -3.60 10.17 -3.16
CA GLU A 259 -5.01 10.46 -2.93
C GLU A 259 -5.85 9.20 -3.08
N ASP A 260 -6.88 9.11 -2.25
CA ASP A 260 -7.80 7.98 -2.18
C ASP A 260 -7.20 6.64 -1.74
N ALA A 261 -5.90 6.59 -1.40
CA ALA A 261 -5.34 5.42 -0.76
C ALA A 261 -6.02 5.16 0.60
N THR A 262 -6.30 3.89 0.88
CA THR A 262 -6.77 3.43 2.19
C THR A 262 -5.59 2.82 2.94
N LEU A 263 -5.21 3.42 4.05
CA LEU A 263 -4.03 3.03 4.82
C LEU A 263 -4.45 2.44 6.17
N ASN A 264 -3.79 1.36 6.56
CA ASN A 264 -3.92 0.75 7.87
C ASN A 264 -3.32 1.67 8.95
N ILE A 265 -4.08 1.95 10.00
CA ILE A 265 -3.62 2.66 11.20
C ILE A 265 -3.75 1.82 12.47
N SER A 266 -4.03 0.53 12.33
CA SER A 266 -4.10 -0.43 13.43
C SER A 266 -2.91 -1.40 13.34
N PRO A 267 -1.99 -1.40 14.33
CA PRO A 267 -0.89 -2.37 14.37
C PRO A 267 -1.37 -3.84 14.37
N ALA A 268 -2.57 -4.10 14.87
CA ALA A 268 -3.16 -5.44 14.92
C ALA A 268 -3.59 -5.99 13.55
N ASN A 269 -3.72 -5.12 12.54
CA ASN A 269 -4.15 -5.50 11.20
C ASN A 269 -3.00 -5.72 10.21
N ARG A 270 -1.76 -5.75 10.69
CA ARG A 270 -0.62 -6.03 9.83
C ARG A 270 -0.59 -7.50 9.37
#